data_AF-A0A8S2FC95-F1
#
_entry.id   AF-A0A8S2FC95-F1
#
_cell.length_a   1.000
_cell.length_b   1.000
_cell.length_c   1.000
_cell.angle_alpha   90.00
_cell.angle_beta   90.00
_cell.angle_gamma   90.00
#
_symmetry.space_group_name_H-M   'P 1'
#
loop_
_entity.id
_entity.type
_entity.pdbx_description
1 polymer ?
#
loop_
_entity_poly.entity_id
_entity_poly.type
_entity_poly.pdbx_seq_one_letter_code
_entity_poly.pdbx_strand_id
1 'polypeptide(L)'
;DRWEAREIDLSHDGNTLAVVTNENGLSKLYLIDIELEKRKLIENILPMGVLFKLNFHKENNNQLAFVLNTPQIPGDCFVLNLDDLSLIRWTESEIGNLNSDNFISPTLIHYDTFDNRKIPAFYYLPKSKDKKKYPVIINIHGGPEAQPRREAIFPQAATIFGKNVEAGFPEAL
;
A
#
# COMPACT_ATOMS: atom_id res chain seq x y z
N ASP A 1 11.08 12.20 12.22
CA ASP A 1 10.09 11.12 12.07
C ASP A 1 10.78 9.75 12.18
N ARG A 2 10.12 8.76 12.79
CA ARG A 2 10.67 7.42 13.12
C ARG A 2 10.20 6.32 12.16
N TRP A 3 9.86 6.66 10.92
CA TRP A 3 9.38 5.69 9.94
C TRP A 3 10.49 5.37 8.95
N GLU A 4 10.66 4.09 8.65
CA GLU A 4 11.70 3.62 7.74
C GLU A 4 11.40 4.07 6.30
N ALA A 5 12.43 4.57 5.62
CA ALA A 5 12.40 4.75 4.18
C ALA A 5 12.47 3.38 3.51
N ARG A 6 11.57 3.13 2.56
CA ARG A 6 11.46 1.86 1.83
C ARG A 6 11.91 1.97 0.39
N GLU A 7 11.63 3.12 -0.22
CA GLU A 7 12.03 3.43 -1.58
C GLU A 7 12.55 4.85 -1.59
N ILE A 8 13.54 5.07 -2.43
CA ILE A 8 14.17 6.36 -2.65
C ILE A 8 14.55 6.45 -4.11
N ASP A 9 14.31 7.60 -4.73
CA ASP A 9 14.88 7.90 -6.03
C ASP A 9 15.20 9.40 -6.12
N LEU A 10 16.27 9.73 -6.82
CA LEU A 10 16.75 11.10 -7.01
C LEU A 10 16.49 11.50 -8.46
N SER A 11 15.90 12.68 -8.66
CA SER A 11 15.73 13.23 -10.01
C SER A 11 17.07 13.38 -10.72
N HIS A 12 17.09 13.26 -12.05
CA HIS A 12 18.34 13.21 -12.81
C HIS A 12 19.09 14.56 -12.82
N ASP A 13 18.40 15.66 -12.53
CA ASP A 13 19.01 16.97 -12.28
C ASP A 13 19.52 17.16 -10.84
N GLY A 14 19.27 16.20 -9.94
CA GLY A 14 19.73 16.22 -8.55
C GLY A 14 18.93 17.13 -7.62
N ASN A 15 17.80 17.69 -8.06
CA ASN A 15 17.06 18.71 -7.30
C ASN A 15 15.97 18.14 -6.39
N THR A 16 15.36 17.01 -6.76
CA THR A 16 14.21 16.43 -6.05
C THR A 16 14.48 14.99 -5.64
N LEU A 17 14.35 14.71 -4.35
CA LEU A 17 14.39 13.36 -3.80
C LEU A 17 12.96 12.87 -3.52
N ALA A 18 12.57 11.76 -4.13
CA ALA A 18 11.35 11.05 -3.82
C ALA A 18 11.63 10.00 -2.75
N VAL A 19 10.86 9.98 -1.68
CA VAL A 19 11.00 9.03 -0.57
C VAL A 19 9.65 8.43 -0.24
N VAL A 20 9.55 7.10 -0.23
CA VAL A 20 8.40 6.40 0.32
C VAL A 20 8.73 5.88 1.71
N THR A 21 7.95 6.28 2.71
CA THR A 21 7.99 5.69 4.05
C THR A 21 6.89 4.66 4.22
N ASN A 22 7.10 3.75 5.16
CA ASN A 22 6.09 2.81 5.60
C ASN A 22 5.51 3.26 6.94
N GLU A 23 4.26 3.70 6.94
CA GLU A 23 3.56 4.18 8.13
C GLU A 23 2.37 3.25 8.42
N ASN A 24 2.59 2.30 9.32
CA ASN A 24 1.61 1.24 9.68
C ASN A 24 1.12 0.41 8.47
N GLY A 25 2.03 -0.01 7.60
CA GLY A 25 1.71 -0.84 6.43
C GLY A 25 1.13 -0.07 5.24
N LEU A 26 1.11 1.28 5.31
CA LEU A 26 0.72 2.19 4.23
C LEU A 26 1.93 2.96 3.74
N SER A 27 2.04 3.13 2.42
CA SER A 27 3.05 3.99 1.84
C SER A 27 2.64 5.45 1.94
N LYS A 28 3.58 6.31 2.37
CA LYS A 28 3.48 7.77 2.19
C LYS A 28 4.62 8.25 1.30
N LEU A 29 4.28 8.97 0.23
CA LEU A 29 5.24 9.55 -0.69
C LEU A 29 5.58 10.99 -0.27
N TYR A 30 6.85 11.25 -0.05
CA TYR A 30 7.39 12.58 0.20
C TYR A 30 8.29 12.99 -0.96
N LEU A 31 8.17 14.25 -1.36
CA LEU A 31 9.12 14.92 -2.25
C LEU A 31 9.94 15.89 -1.42
N ILE A 32 11.25 15.85 -1.56
CA ILE A 32 12.19 16.70 -0.85
C ILE A 32 12.95 17.51 -1.89
N ASP A 33 12.77 18.83 -1.85
CA ASP A 33 13.64 19.77 -2.55
C ASP A 33 14.98 19.82 -1.82
N ILE A 34 16.06 19.47 -2.52
CA ILE A 34 17.39 19.31 -1.91
C ILE A 34 18.03 20.66 -1.60
N GLU A 35 17.84 21.67 -2.45
CA GLU A 35 18.43 22.99 -2.25
C GLU A 35 17.72 23.73 -1.12
N LEU A 36 16.39 23.68 -1.10
CA LEU A 36 15.57 24.36 -0.10
C LEU A 36 15.39 23.55 1.19
N GLU A 37 15.88 22.32 1.22
CA GLU A 37 15.66 21.33 2.29
C GLU A 37 14.18 21.18 2.67
N LYS A 38 13.29 21.35 1.68
CA LYS A 38 11.85 21.44 1.90
C LYS A 38 11.17 20.12 1.54
N ARG A 39 10.51 19.51 2.53
CA ARG A 39 9.71 18.29 2.38
C ARG A 39 8.24 18.61 2.10
N LYS A 40 7.64 17.89 1.16
CA LYS A 40 6.21 17.92 0.82
C LYS A 40 5.64 16.51 0.83
N LEU A 41 4.53 16.29 1.54
CA LEU A 41 3.76 15.04 1.48
C LEU A 41 2.81 15.06 0.27
N ILE A 42 2.73 13.95 -0.44
CA ILE A 42 1.76 13.71 -1.52
C ILE A 42 0.69 12.76 -0.98
N GLU A 43 -0.48 13.29 -0.59
CA GLU A 43 -1.55 12.50 0.05
C GLU A 43 -2.90 12.55 -0.69
N ASN A 44 -3.29 13.69 -1.26
CA ASN A 44 -4.65 13.87 -1.78
C ASN A 44 -4.90 13.26 -3.17
N ILE A 45 -3.84 12.95 -3.92
CA ILE A 45 -3.96 12.38 -5.27
C ILE A 45 -3.69 10.86 -5.28
N LEU A 46 -2.98 10.34 -4.28
CA LEU A 46 -2.58 8.94 -4.26
C LEU A 46 -3.65 8.09 -3.57
N PRO A 47 -4.16 7.02 -4.21
CA PRO A 47 -4.96 6.03 -3.51
C PRO A 47 -4.17 5.43 -2.34
N MET A 48 -4.85 5.15 -1.23
CA MET A 48 -4.22 4.47 -0.09
C MET A 48 -3.77 3.06 -0.47
N GLY A 49 -2.47 2.83 -0.45
CA GLY A 49 -1.88 1.56 -0.86
C GLY A 49 -0.40 1.47 -0.56
N VAL A 50 0.27 0.62 -1.32
CA VAL A 50 1.71 0.40 -1.26
C VAL A 50 2.34 0.87 -2.57
N LEU A 51 3.32 1.76 -2.44
CA LEU A 51 4.15 2.24 -3.53
C LEU A 51 5.51 1.54 -3.49
N PHE A 52 6.00 1.14 -4.66
CA PHE A 52 7.33 0.56 -4.84
C PHE A 52 7.89 0.88 -6.23
N LYS A 53 9.20 0.69 -6.42
CA LYS A 53 9.92 1.00 -7.69
C LYS A 53 9.73 2.44 -8.13
N LEU A 54 10.07 3.40 -7.27
CA LEU A 54 10.13 4.80 -7.67
C LEU A 54 11.14 4.97 -8.81
N ASN A 55 10.77 5.72 -9.84
CA ASN A 55 11.68 6.06 -10.92
C ASN A 55 11.36 7.42 -11.56
N PHE A 56 12.26 8.38 -11.44
CA PHE A 56 12.18 9.64 -12.15
C PHE A 56 12.42 9.44 -13.64
N HIS A 57 11.64 10.12 -14.46
CA HIS A 57 11.83 10.10 -15.90
C HIS A 57 13.17 10.77 -16.28
N LYS A 58 13.98 10.07 -17.07
CA LYS A 58 15.37 10.45 -17.38
C LYS A 58 15.54 11.85 -17.95
N GLU A 59 14.65 12.22 -18.86
CA GLU A 59 14.72 13.52 -19.58
C GLU A 59 13.72 14.56 -19.03
N ASN A 60 12.84 14.17 -18.11
CA ASN A 60 11.77 15.03 -17.60
C ASN A 60 11.62 14.82 -16.10
N ASN A 61 12.41 15.56 -15.33
CA ASN A 61 12.47 15.43 -13.87
C ASN A 61 11.15 15.72 -13.15
N ASN A 62 10.16 16.29 -13.83
CA ASN A 62 8.82 16.54 -13.30
C ASN A 62 7.90 15.32 -13.40
N GLN A 63 8.39 14.16 -13.86
CA GLN A 63 7.61 12.93 -13.91
C GLN A 63 8.24 11.85 -13.03
N LEU A 64 7.44 11.32 -12.12
CA LEU A 64 7.80 10.22 -11.25
C LEU A 64 6.91 9.01 -11.54
N ALA A 65 7.51 7.94 -12.05
CA ALA A 65 6.85 6.66 -12.23
C ALA A 65 6.97 5.80 -10.96
N PHE A 66 5.97 4.98 -10.70
CA PHE A 66 5.97 3.98 -9.62
C PHE A 66 4.92 2.90 -9.87
N VAL A 67 5.03 1.79 -9.15
CA VAL A 67 3.97 0.80 -9.08
C VAL A 67 3.13 1.04 -7.82
N LEU A 68 1.81 0.99 -7.97
CA LEU A 68 0.85 1.13 -6.87
C LEU A 68 0.03 -0.15 -6.73
N ASN A 69 0.12 -0.76 -5.55
CA ASN A 69 -0.78 -1.82 -5.11
C ASN A 69 -1.83 -1.24 -4.16
N THR A 70 -3.10 -1.54 -4.38
CA THR A 70 -4.19 -1.32 -3.41
C THR A 70 -5.02 -2.60 -3.30
N PRO A 71 -5.95 -2.70 -2.34
CA PRO A 71 -6.89 -3.83 -2.32
C PRO A 71 -7.71 -3.98 -3.61
N GLN A 72 -7.88 -2.92 -4.40
CA GLN A 72 -8.65 -2.91 -5.66
C GLN A 72 -7.78 -2.86 -6.92
N ILE A 73 -6.48 -2.53 -6.78
CA ILE A 73 -5.52 -2.37 -7.87
C ILE A 73 -4.39 -3.37 -7.63
N PRO A 74 -4.36 -4.52 -8.33
CA PRO A 74 -3.36 -5.56 -8.14
C PRO A 74 -2.06 -5.22 -8.88
N GLY A 75 -1.49 -4.06 -8.55
CA GLY A 75 -0.22 -3.59 -9.09
C GLY A 75 -0.32 -3.04 -10.48
N ASP A 76 -0.32 -1.71 -10.57
CA ASP A 76 -0.25 -1.01 -11.84
C ASP A 76 0.80 0.09 -11.83
N CYS A 77 1.31 0.39 -13.02
CA CYS A 77 2.23 1.48 -13.23
C CYS A 77 1.45 2.80 -13.28
N PHE A 78 1.91 3.76 -12.48
CA PHE A 78 1.42 5.12 -12.47
C PHE A 78 2.55 6.09 -12.77
N VAL A 79 2.20 7.25 -13.32
CA VAL A 79 3.08 8.41 -13.44
C VAL A 79 2.41 9.59 -12.74
N LEU A 80 3.13 10.19 -11.79
CA LEU A 80 2.78 11.45 -11.14
C LEU A 80 3.54 12.58 -11.83
N ASN A 81 2.82 13.59 -12.30
CA ASN A 81 3.38 14.86 -12.74
C ASN A 81 3.56 15.78 -11.52
N LEU A 82 4.77 16.29 -11.30
CA LEU A 82 5.10 17.11 -10.15
C LEU A 82 4.64 18.57 -10.27
N ASP A 83 4.41 19.06 -11.49
CA ASP A 83 4.00 20.44 -11.75
C ASP A 83 2.55 20.69 -11.32
N ASP A 84 1.64 19.80 -11.74
CA ASP A 84 0.19 19.92 -11.52
C ASP A 84 -0.38 18.86 -10.57
N LEU A 85 0.45 17.95 -10.09
CA LEU A 85 0.04 16.79 -9.29
C LEU A 85 -1.01 15.91 -9.96
N SER A 86 -1.01 15.85 -11.30
CA SER A 86 -1.84 14.89 -12.04
C SER A 86 -1.26 13.48 -11.95
N LEU A 87 -2.15 12.50 -11.83
CA LEU A 87 -1.80 11.09 -11.70
C LEU A 87 -2.40 10.30 -12.87
N ILE A 88 -1.55 9.67 -13.66
CA ILE A 88 -1.94 8.87 -14.82
C ILE A 88 -1.64 7.40 -14.55
N ARG A 89 -2.64 6.54 -14.72
CA ARG A 89 -2.48 5.09 -14.71
C ARG A 89 -2.11 4.61 -16.11
N TRP A 90 -0.97 3.94 -16.24
CA TRP A 90 -0.45 3.45 -17.53
C TRP A 90 -0.86 2.02 -17.84
N THR A 91 -1.12 1.22 -16.82
CA THR A 91 -1.50 -0.19 -16.97
C THR A 91 -2.79 -0.49 -16.22
N GLU A 92 -3.53 -1.46 -16.72
CA GLU A 92 -4.65 -2.06 -16.01
C GLU A 92 -4.40 -3.57 -15.91
N SER A 93 -3.92 -3.99 -14.75
CA SER A 93 -3.64 -5.39 -14.47
C SER A 93 -4.92 -6.24 -14.51
N GLU A 94 -4.84 -7.36 -15.23
CA GLU A 94 -5.94 -8.30 -15.44
C GLU A 94 -6.36 -8.97 -14.11
N ILE A 95 -7.65 -8.86 -13.79
CA ILE A 95 -8.27 -9.51 -12.62
C ILE A 95 -9.16 -10.69 -13.00
N GLY A 96 -9.20 -11.08 -14.28
CA GLY A 96 -10.13 -12.06 -14.80
C GLY A 96 -11.57 -11.54 -14.72
N ASN A 97 -12.53 -12.47 -14.63
CA ASN A 97 -13.95 -12.15 -14.47
C ASN A 97 -14.34 -11.64 -13.07
N LEU A 98 -13.38 -11.17 -12.27
CA LEU A 98 -13.63 -10.61 -10.96
C LEU A 98 -14.00 -9.13 -11.08
N ASN A 99 -14.94 -8.69 -10.24
CA ASN A 99 -15.22 -7.26 -10.08
C ASN A 99 -14.43 -6.73 -8.88
N SER A 100 -13.45 -5.86 -9.11
CA SER A 100 -12.61 -5.28 -8.05
C SER A 100 -13.39 -4.38 -7.08
N ASP A 101 -14.55 -3.84 -7.46
CA ASP A 101 -15.46 -3.12 -6.54
C ASP A 101 -16.00 -4.03 -5.43
N ASN A 102 -15.98 -5.34 -5.68
CA ASN A 102 -16.35 -6.34 -4.68
C ASN A 102 -15.22 -6.68 -3.71
N PHE A 103 -13.99 -6.26 -3.98
CA PHE A 103 -12.86 -6.53 -3.09
C PHE A 103 -12.98 -5.71 -1.80
N ILE A 104 -12.68 -6.37 -0.68
CA ILE A 104 -12.83 -5.82 0.65
C ILE A 104 -11.50 -5.17 1.05
N SER A 105 -11.54 -3.90 1.41
CA SER A 105 -10.39 -3.24 2.04
C SER A 105 -10.25 -3.70 3.48
N PRO A 106 -9.02 -4.01 3.94
CA PRO A 106 -8.82 -4.38 5.33
C PRO A 106 -8.94 -3.17 6.25
N THR A 107 -9.27 -3.45 7.51
CA THR A 107 -9.13 -2.52 8.62
C THR A 107 -7.83 -2.81 9.34
N LEU A 108 -7.02 -1.78 9.59
CA LEU A 108 -5.88 -1.90 10.49
C LEU A 108 -6.39 -1.93 11.93
N ILE A 109 -6.16 -3.04 12.62
CA ILE A 109 -6.48 -3.22 14.04
C ILE A 109 -5.19 -3.37 14.85
N HIS A 110 -5.27 -3.15 16.15
CA HIS A 110 -4.20 -3.48 17.09
C HIS A 110 -4.78 -4.38 18.18
N TYR A 111 -4.07 -5.45 18.53
CA TYR A 111 -4.46 -6.35 19.61
C TYR A 111 -3.34 -6.47 20.64
N ASP A 112 -3.74 -6.69 21.89
CA ASP A 112 -2.81 -6.87 23.00
C ASP A 112 -2.23 -8.30 22.98
N THR A 113 -0.93 -8.42 23.25
CA THR A 113 -0.21 -9.69 23.38
C THR A 113 -0.07 -10.12 24.83
N PHE A 114 0.46 -11.32 25.05
CA PHE A 114 0.72 -11.87 26.39
C PHE A 114 1.63 -11.00 27.27
N ASP A 115 2.40 -10.08 26.68
CA ASP A 115 3.32 -9.17 27.34
C ASP A 115 2.93 -7.69 27.21
N ASN A 116 1.64 -7.41 26.95
CA ASN A 116 1.06 -6.06 26.84
C ASN A 116 1.61 -5.21 25.69
N ARG A 117 2.32 -5.80 24.72
CA ARG A 117 2.62 -5.11 23.46
C ARG A 117 1.38 -5.07 22.60
N LYS A 118 1.26 -4.02 21.78
CA LYS A 118 0.22 -3.91 20.76
C LYS A 118 0.81 -4.31 19.43
N ILE A 119 0.30 -5.39 18.84
CA ILE A 119 0.69 -5.82 17.51
C ILE A 119 -0.38 -5.36 16.51
N PRO A 120 0.00 -4.67 15.42
CA PRO A 120 -0.92 -4.35 14.34
C PRO A 120 -1.27 -5.60 13.51
N ALA A 121 -2.49 -5.61 12.98
CA ALA A 121 -2.91 -6.61 12.00
C ALA A 121 -3.89 -6.01 10.98
N PHE A 122 -3.83 -6.48 9.74
CA PHE A 122 -4.88 -6.22 8.76
C PHE A 122 -6.01 -7.24 8.91
N TYR A 123 -7.22 -6.74 9.15
CA TYR A 123 -8.42 -7.53 9.38
C TYR A 123 -9.44 -7.33 8.25
N TYR A 124 -9.87 -8.43 7.63
CA TYR A 124 -10.84 -8.44 6.54
C TYR A 124 -12.19 -8.95 7.06
N LEU A 125 -13.20 -8.09 7.02
CA LEU A 125 -14.57 -8.40 7.41
C LEU A 125 -15.44 -8.63 6.17
N PRO A 126 -16.22 -9.72 6.11
CA PRO A 126 -17.22 -9.91 5.06
C PRO A 126 -18.18 -8.71 4.94
N LYS A 127 -18.65 -8.41 3.72
CA LYS A 127 -19.66 -7.35 3.50
C LYS A 127 -21.03 -7.69 4.12
N SER A 128 -21.28 -8.95 4.45
CA SER A 128 -22.54 -9.41 5.05
C SER A 128 -22.75 -8.80 6.44
N LYS A 129 -23.97 -8.33 6.71
CA LYS A 129 -24.40 -7.79 8.01
C LYS A 129 -25.15 -8.81 8.87
N ASP A 130 -25.20 -10.07 8.45
CA ASP A 130 -25.83 -11.10 9.28
C ASP A 130 -24.98 -11.35 10.54
N LYS A 131 -25.63 -11.78 11.63
CA LYS A 131 -24.95 -12.06 12.91
C LYS A 131 -24.43 -13.49 13.00
N LYS A 132 -24.16 -14.15 11.87
CA LYS A 132 -23.70 -15.54 11.87
C LYS A 132 -22.21 -15.59 12.23
N LYS A 133 -21.78 -16.73 12.73
CA LYS A 133 -20.35 -17.02 12.91
C LYS A 133 -19.75 -17.40 11.57
N TYR A 134 -18.63 -16.77 11.23
CA TYR A 134 -17.86 -17.09 10.04
C TYR A 134 -16.64 -17.94 10.39
N PRO A 135 -16.20 -18.84 9.50
CA PRO A 135 -14.87 -19.41 9.62
C PRO A 135 -13.81 -18.30 9.55
N VAL A 136 -12.73 -18.46 10.31
CA VAL A 136 -11.61 -17.51 10.39
C VAL A 136 -10.36 -18.16 9.81
N ILE A 137 -9.66 -17.44 8.94
CA ILE A 137 -8.33 -17.78 8.43
C ILE A 137 -7.32 -16.82 9.05
N ILE A 138 -6.33 -17.36 9.76
CA ILE A 138 -5.21 -16.57 10.23
C ILE A 138 -4.04 -16.85 9.29
N ASN A 139 -3.50 -15.80 8.67
CA ASN A 139 -2.35 -15.93 7.79
C ASN A 139 -1.19 -15.12 8.36
N ILE A 140 -0.23 -15.84 8.94
CA ILE A 140 0.99 -15.28 9.48
C ILE A 140 2.00 -15.27 8.33
N HIS A 141 2.41 -14.08 7.90
CA HIS A 141 3.41 -13.96 6.83
C HIS A 141 4.75 -14.56 7.25
N GLY A 142 5.56 -14.97 6.26
CA GLY A 142 6.92 -15.49 6.52
C GLY A 142 7.95 -14.39 6.75
N GLY A 143 9.07 -14.74 7.40
CA GLY A 143 10.20 -13.84 7.72
C GLY A 143 9.97 -12.97 8.98
N PRO A 144 11.03 -12.53 9.69
CA PRO A 144 10.91 -11.51 10.73
C PRO A 144 10.92 -10.07 10.16
N GLU A 145 11.43 -9.87 8.94
CA GLU A 145 11.64 -8.54 8.31
C GLU A 145 10.60 -8.21 7.22
N ALA A 146 9.74 -9.17 6.88
CA ALA A 146 8.61 -8.91 6.01
C ALA A 146 7.43 -8.42 6.85
N GLN A 147 6.68 -7.45 6.34
CA GLN A 147 5.48 -6.94 7.00
C GLN A 147 4.28 -7.23 6.10
N PRO A 148 3.12 -7.66 6.65
CA PRO A 148 1.91 -7.75 5.86
C PRO A 148 1.50 -6.31 5.53
N ARG A 149 1.41 -6.00 4.25
CA ARG A 149 1.03 -4.67 3.78
C ARG A 149 -0.44 -4.65 3.38
N ARG A 150 -1.03 -3.45 3.22
CA ARG A 150 -2.38 -3.25 2.66
C ARG A 150 -2.43 -3.56 1.16
N GLU A 151 -1.89 -4.68 0.74
CA GLU A 151 -1.94 -5.14 -0.63
C GLU A 151 -3.19 -5.99 -0.83
N ALA A 152 -3.67 -6.06 -2.08
CA ALA A 152 -4.56 -7.14 -2.45
C ALA A 152 -3.81 -8.44 -2.20
N ILE A 153 -4.23 -9.16 -1.17
CA ILE A 153 -3.85 -10.55 -0.99
C ILE A 153 -4.24 -11.25 -2.29
N PHE A 154 -3.31 -12.03 -2.85
CA PHE A 154 -3.38 -12.80 -4.10
C PHE A 154 -4.82 -13.05 -4.60
N PRO A 155 -5.11 -13.07 -5.92
CA PRO A 155 -6.45 -13.34 -6.48
C PRO A 155 -7.21 -14.53 -5.83
N GLN A 156 -6.46 -15.50 -5.29
CA GLN A 156 -6.94 -16.63 -4.49
C GLN A 156 -7.62 -16.22 -3.17
N ALA A 157 -7.13 -15.20 -2.47
CA ALA A 157 -7.69 -14.70 -1.24
C ALA A 157 -8.94 -13.83 -1.46
N ALA A 158 -9.00 -13.05 -2.55
CA ALA A 158 -10.24 -12.37 -2.96
C ALA A 158 -11.39 -13.38 -3.18
N THR A 159 -11.06 -14.55 -3.73
CA THR A 159 -12.01 -15.68 -3.91
C THR A 159 -12.45 -16.29 -2.57
N ILE A 160 -11.58 -16.31 -1.56
CA ILE A 160 -11.87 -16.84 -0.23
C ILE A 160 -12.69 -15.84 0.60
N PHE A 161 -12.35 -14.54 0.57
CA PHE A 161 -13.06 -13.50 1.34
C PHE A 161 -14.43 -13.17 0.76
N GLY A 162 -14.64 -13.40 -0.54
CA GLY A 162 -15.97 -13.36 -1.15
C GLY A 162 -16.95 -14.41 -0.63
N LYS A 163 -16.48 -15.41 0.15
CA LYS A 163 -17.31 -16.51 0.71
C LYS A 163 -17.68 -16.35 2.19
N ASN A 164 -17.58 -15.13 2.73
CA ASN A 164 -17.79 -14.84 4.14
C ASN A 164 -16.80 -15.56 5.07
N VAL A 165 -15.52 -15.25 4.89
CA VAL A 165 -14.43 -15.74 5.72
C VAL A 165 -13.75 -14.53 6.33
N GLU A 166 -13.46 -14.56 7.63
CA GLU A 166 -12.66 -13.53 8.29
C GLU A 166 -11.17 -13.85 8.15
N ALA A 167 -10.31 -12.84 7.99
CA ALA A 167 -8.87 -13.07 8.09
C ALA A 167 -8.07 -11.98 8.78
N GLY A 168 -7.03 -12.43 9.50
CA GLY A 168 -6.05 -11.60 10.19
C GLY A 168 -4.63 -11.89 9.69
N PHE A 169 -3.89 -10.82 9.40
CA PHE A 169 -2.48 -10.85 9.01
C PHE A 169 -1.65 -10.13 10.08
N PRO A 170 -1.16 -10.84 11.11
CA PRO A 170 -0.38 -10.24 12.18
C PRO A 170 1.03 -9.90 11.70
N GLU A 171 1.58 -8.80 12.21
CA GLU A 171 2.98 -8.41 12.00
C GLU A 171 3.90 -9.21 12.93
N ALA A 172 4.89 -9.91 12.37
CA ALA A 172 5.95 -10.56 13.14
C ALA A 172 6.96 -9.52 13.63
N LEU A 173 7.42 -9.67 14.87
CA LEU A 173 8.41 -8.82 15.54
C LEU A 173 9.83 -9.36 15.39
#